data_AF-H0R4C4-F1
#
_entry.id   AF-H0R4C4-F1
#
_cell.length_a   1.000
_cell.length_b   1.000
_cell.length_c   1.000
_cell.angle_alpha   90.00
_cell.angle_beta   90.00
_cell.angle_gamma   90.00
#
_symmetry.space_group_name_H-M   'P 1'
#
loop_
_entity.id
_entity.type
_entity.pdbx_description
1 polymer ?
#
loop_
_entity_poly.entity_id
_entity_poly.type
_entity_poly.pdbx_seq_one_letter_code
_entity_poly.pdbx_strand_id
1 'polypeptide(L)'
;MSAEGSKKAIVAALLANAGIAAAKFVGFAITGSSSMLAEGVHSVADTSNQGLLLLGQNRAGKAADKLHPFGYGRARYFYSFVVALVLFTLGSLFALYEGYEKIKHADDHALTSPLVAVVILVVAIGLETYSFTTAYRESKPLKGDATWWQFIRNSRSPELPVVLLEDTGALIGLILALGGVGLTVITDNAVWDGVGTVAIGVLLGIIAIVLIVEMKSLLIGEGATDQEETAIVGALEAAPGVDRVIHLKSQYLGPDELLVAAKIAIPSGADALQIAGAIDDAESRIRAAVPQARVIYLEPDIDRRG
;
A
#
# COMPACT_ATOMS: atom_id res chain seq x y z
N MET A 1 -12.47 -5.75 5.79
CA MET A 1 -11.73 -6.20 6.99
C MET A 1 -11.75 -5.03 7.97
N SER A 2 -12.03 -5.23 9.26
CA SER A 2 -11.96 -4.14 10.22
C SER A 2 -10.53 -3.61 10.29
N ALA A 3 -10.36 -2.31 10.54
CA ALA A 3 -9.07 -1.63 10.72
C ALA A 3 -8.11 -2.38 11.69
N GLU A 4 -8.67 -3.22 12.57
CA GLU A 4 -7.96 -4.10 13.50
C GLU A 4 -7.06 -5.16 12.85
N GLY A 5 -7.48 -5.78 11.74
CA GLY A 5 -6.69 -6.83 11.07
C GLY A 5 -5.46 -6.27 10.36
N SER A 6 -5.63 -5.14 9.66
CA SER A 6 -4.52 -4.41 9.03
C SER A 6 -3.51 -3.92 10.07
N LYS A 7 -3.97 -3.40 11.21
CA LYS A 7 -3.09 -2.95 12.29
C LYS A 7 -2.24 -4.09 12.86
N LYS A 8 -2.81 -5.28 13.08
CA LYS A 8 -2.06 -6.45 13.57
C LYS A 8 -0.95 -6.86 12.61
N ALA A 9 -1.24 -6.91 11.31
CA ALA A 9 -0.24 -7.25 10.29
C ALA A 9 0.92 -6.24 10.26
N ILE A 10 0.62 -4.93 10.29
CA ILE A 10 1.65 -3.89 10.28
C ILE A 10 2.47 -3.90 11.58
N VAL A 11 1.85 -4.14 12.73
CA VAL A 11 2.59 -4.26 14.01
C VAL A 11 3.50 -5.49 13.99
N ALA A 12 3.03 -6.63 13.47
CA ALA A 12 3.85 -7.83 13.32
C ALA A 12 5.05 -7.56 12.39
N ALA A 13 4.83 -6.93 11.25
CA ALA A 13 5.90 -6.53 10.32
C ALA A 13 6.89 -5.56 10.98
N LEU A 14 6.41 -4.55 11.71
CA LEU A 14 7.25 -3.60 12.45
C LEU A 14 8.14 -4.31 13.47
N LEU A 15 7.58 -5.24 14.27
CA LEU A 15 8.33 -5.98 15.27
C LEU A 15 9.39 -6.90 14.62
N ALA A 16 9.03 -7.53 13.50
CA ALA A 16 9.97 -8.35 12.74
C ALA A 16 11.13 -7.50 12.20
N ASN A 17 10.83 -6.39 11.50
CA ASN A 17 11.83 -5.50 10.91
C ASN A 17 12.71 -4.82 11.96
N ALA A 18 12.13 -4.42 13.09
CA ALA A 18 12.91 -3.90 14.22
C ALA A 18 13.85 -4.96 14.82
N GLY A 19 13.40 -6.22 14.91
CA GLY A 19 14.24 -7.34 15.34
C GLY A 19 15.39 -7.61 14.37
N ILE A 20 15.13 -7.57 13.07
CA ILE A 20 16.16 -7.70 12.01
C ILE A 20 17.17 -6.56 12.10
N ALA A 21 16.69 -5.32 12.23
CA ALA A 21 17.55 -4.15 12.38
C ALA A 21 18.47 -4.29 13.61
N ALA A 22 17.93 -4.68 14.77
CA ALA A 22 18.71 -4.91 15.98
C ALA A 22 19.78 -5.99 15.78
N ALA A 23 19.44 -7.11 15.15
CA ALA A 23 20.40 -8.18 14.84
C ALA A 23 21.54 -7.69 13.93
N LYS A 24 21.22 -6.89 12.90
CA LYS A 24 22.22 -6.29 11.99
C LYS A 24 23.15 -5.31 12.71
N PHE A 25 22.62 -4.45 13.59
CA PHE A 25 23.45 -3.53 14.40
C PHE A 25 24.34 -4.26 15.41
N VAL A 26 23.87 -5.34 16.03
CA VAL A 26 24.71 -6.20 16.88
C VAL A 26 25.81 -6.86 16.04
N GLY A 27 25.46 -7.35 14.86
CA GLY A 27 26.44 -7.86 13.89
C GLY A 27 27.50 -6.82 13.53
N PHE A 28 27.11 -5.56 13.30
CA PHE A 28 28.05 -4.45 13.13
C PHE A 28 28.92 -4.23 14.36
N ALA A 29 28.34 -4.15 15.57
CA ALA A 29 29.11 -3.89 16.79
C ALA A 29 30.18 -4.97 17.06
N ILE A 30 29.91 -6.21 16.67
CA ILE A 30 30.85 -7.33 16.81
C ILE A 30 31.91 -7.31 15.69
N THR A 31 31.49 -7.04 14.45
CA THR A 31 32.37 -7.18 13.27
C THR A 31 33.12 -5.90 12.90
N GLY A 32 32.65 -4.73 13.34
CA GLY A 32 33.10 -3.42 12.89
C GLY A 32 32.84 -3.16 11.40
N SER A 33 32.05 -4.00 10.73
CA SER A 33 31.89 -3.96 9.27
C SER A 33 30.99 -2.81 8.81
N SER A 34 31.54 -1.89 8.01
CA SER A 34 30.77 -0.80 7.38
C SER A 34 29.57 -1.30 6.57
N SER A 35 29.69 -2.48 5.94
CA SER A 35 28.60 -3.15 5.23
C SER A 35 27.47 -3.57 6.18
N MET A 36 27.78 -4.05 7.39
CA MET A 36 26.77 -4.36 8.40
C MET A 36 26.07 -3.12 8.98
N LEU A 37 26.79 -2.01 9.08
CA LEU A 37 26.20 -0.74 9.46
C LEU A 37 25.21 -0.24 8.40
N ALA A 38 25.58 -0.29 7.11
CA ALA A 38 24.71 0.10 6.00
C ALA A 38 23.44 -0.74 5.94
N GLU A 39 23.58 -2.06 6.08
CA GLU A 39 22.45 -3.00 6.18
C GLU A 39 21.54 -2.72 7.39
N GLY A 40 22.12 -2.35 8.54
CA GLY A 40 21.37 -1.94 9.73
C GLY A 40 20.57 -0.66 9.51
N VAL A 41 21.15 0.34 8.83
CA VAL A 41 20.48 1.58 8.45
C VAL A 41 19.33 1.31 7.47
N HIS A 42 19.49 0.39 6.53
CA HIS A 42 18.42 -0.02 5.61
C HIS A 42 17.22 -0.58 6.38
N SER A 43 17.44 -1.51 7.31
CA SER A 43 16.35 -2.08 8.12
C SER A 43 15.69 -1.06 9.07
N VAL A 44 16.36 0.04 9.42
CA VAL A 44 15.74 1.18 10.12
C VAL A 44 14.83 1.97 9.18
N ALA A 45 15.23 2.17 7.92
CA ALA A 45 14.37 2.78 6.91
C ALA A 45 13.11 1.94 6.70
N ASP A 46 13.24 0.61 6.59
CA ASP A 46 12.11 -0.32 6.47
C ASP A 46 11.20 -0.22 7.70
N THR A 47 11.75 -0.29 8.91
CA THR A 47 10.98 -0.11 10.16
C THR A 47 10.25 1.24 10.20
N SER A 48 10.85 2.28 9.61
CA SER A 48 10.24 3.61 9.50
C SER A 48 9.05 3.62 8.55
N ASN A 49 9.03 2.80 7.49
CA ASN A 49 7.86 2.60 6.63
C ASN A 49 6.66 2.16 7.48
N GLN A 50 6.80 1.08 8.25
CA GLN A 50 5.70 0.58 9.07
C GLN A 50 5.31 1.58 10.16
N GLY A 51 6.26 2.31 10.74
CA GLY A 51 5.98 3.39 11.67
C GLY A 51 5.10 4.50 11.07
N LEU A 52 5.39 4.93 9.83
CA LEU A 52 4.58 5.91 9.11
C LEU A 52 3.19 5.37 8.76
N LEU A 53 3.08 4.10 8.35
CA LEU A 53 1.78 3.47 8.10
C LEU A 53 0.92 3.41 9.36
N LEU A 54 1.49 3.02 10.51
CA LEU A 54 0.79 3.04 11.81
C LEU A 54 0.38 4.45 12.23
N LEU A 55 1.24 5.44 11.99
CA LEU A 55 0.90 6.84 12.24
C LEU A 55 -0.29 7.26 11.37
N GLY A 56 -0.30 6.89 10.09
CA GLY A 56 -1.42 7.13 9.18
C GLY A 56 -2.72 6.49 9.66
N GLN A 57 -2.68 5.24 10.14
CA GLN A 57 -3.84 4.58 10.74
C GLN A 57 -4.34 5.29 11.98
N ASN A 58 -3.44 5.67 12.88
CA ASN A 58 -3.80 6.37 14.11
C ASN A 58 -4.43 7.74 13.79
N ARG A 59 -3.87 8.48 12.82
CA ARG A 59 -4.41 9.76 12.37
C ARG A 59 -5.76 9.61 11.69
N ALA A 60 -5.98 8.53 10.92
CA ALA A 60 -7.25 8.25 10.28
C ALA A 60 -8.38 7.91 11.26
N GLY A 61 -8.04 7.39 12.45
CA GLY A 61 -9.02 7.15 13.51
C GLY A 61 -9.56 8.41 14.19
N LYS A 62 -9.04 9.61 13.86
CA LYS A 62 -9.54 10.87 14.43
C LYS A 62 -10.95 11.17 13.91
N ALA A 63 -11.86 11.51 14.84
CA ALA A 63 -13.22 11.91 14.51
C ALA A 63 -13.27 13.19 13.66
N ALA A 64 -14.36 13.36 12.92
CA ALA A 64 -14.63 14.56 12.11
C ALA A 64 -14.69 15.83 12.98
N ASP A 65 -14.20 16.92 12.41
CA ASP A 65 -14.27 18.25 13.00
C ASP A 65 -14.69 19.30 11.95
N LYS A 66 -14.84 20.57 12.35
CA LYS A 66 -15.30 21.63 11.44
C LYS A 66 -14.38 21.83 10.23
N LEU A 67 -13.09 21.54 10.38
CA LEU A 67 -12.12 21.67 9.29
C LEU A 67 -12.15 20.45 8.37
N HIS A 68 -12.43 19.27 8.92
CA HIS A 68 -12.52 17.99 8.20
C HIS A 68 -13.88 17.33 8.48
N PRO A 69 -14.96 17.77 7.81
CA PRO A 69 -16.33 17.32 8.11
C PRO A 69 -16.56 15.84 7.79
N PHE A 70 -15.75 15.27 6.89
CA PHE A 70 -15.74 13.85 6.54
C PHE A 70 -14.71 13.04 7.35
N GLY A 71 -14.09 13.63 8.37
CA GLY A 71 -13.06 12.96 9.16
C GLY A 71 -11.71 12.87 8.47
N TYR A 72 -10.86 11.98 8.99
CA TYR A 72 -9.44 11.90 8.65
C TYR A 72 -9.05 10.62 7.92
N GLY A 73 -10.01 9.86 7.38
CA GLY A 73 -9.78 8.58 6.70
C GLY A 73 -8.64 8.62 5.65
N ARG A 74 -8.57 9.72 4.88
CA ARG A 74 -7.51 9.96 3.87
C ARG A 74 -6.09 10.03 4.42
N ALA A 75 -5.90 10.17 5.73
CA ALA A 75 -4.58 10.13 6.33
C ALA A 75 -3.83 8.83 6.00
N ARG A 76 -4.53 7.68 5.91
CA ARG A 76 -3.92 6.42 5.48
C ARG A 76 -3.33 6.51 4.08
N TYR A 77 -4.04 7.13 3.13
CA TYR A 77 -3.52 7.38 1.78
C TYR A 77 -2.34 8.34 1.79
N PHE A 78 -2.44 9.43 2.54
CA PHE A 78 -1.37 10.43 2.64
C PHE A 78 -0.06 9.83 3.16
N TYR A 79 -0.09 9.11 4.29
CA TYR A 79 1.12 8.53 4.86
C TYR A 79 1.69 7.40 3.99
N SER A 80 0.84 6.62 3.31
CA SER A 80 1.30 5.62 2.33
C SER A 80 1.96 6.28 1.11
N PHE A 81 1.42 7.41 0.65
CA PHE A 81 2.03 8.22 -0.40
C PHE A 81 3.39 8.80 0.05
N VAL A 82 3.51 9.28 1.29
CA VAL A 82 4.78 9.75 1.86
C VAL A 82 5.82 8.63 1.90
N VAL A 83 5.44 7.42 2.30
CA VAL A 83 6.32 6.23 2.26
C VAL A 83 6.81 5.98 0.84
N ALA A 84 5.89 5.89 -0.13
CA ALA A 84 6.23 5.67 -1.54
C ALA A 84 7.14 6.78 -2.10
N LEU A 85 6.85 8.04 -1.80
CA LEU A 85 7.57 9.19 -2.32
C LEU A 85 8.95 9.34 -1.67
N VAL A 86 9.06 9.22 -0.36
CA VAL A 86 10.29 9.53 0.37
C VAL A 86 11.17 8.30 0.44
N LEU A 87 10.68 7.20 1.01
CA LEU A 87 11.55 6.09 1.42
C LEU A 87 12.00 5.26 0.22
N PHE A 88 11.09 4.91 -0.70
CA PHE A 88 11.48 4.19 -1.91
C PHE A 88 12.29 5.03 -2.90
N THR A 89 11.93 6.30 -3.10
CA THR A 89 12.71 7.18 -4.00
C THR A 89 14.10 7.45 -3.46
N LEU A 90 14.23 7.76 -2.16
CA LEU A 90 15.55 7.97 -1.56
C LEU A 90 16.38 6.67 -1.57
N GLY A 91 15.76 5.52 -1.27
CA GLY A 91 16.41 4.21 -1.38
C GLY A 91 16.91 3.93 -2.79
N SER A 92 16.09 4.22 -3.81
CA SER A 92 16.49 4.10 -5.23
C SER A 92 17.67 5.01 -5.57
N LEU A 93 17.59 6.30 -5.22
CA LEU A 93 18.65 7.27 -5.53
C LEU A 93 19.96 6.92 -4.83
N PHE A 94 19.88 6.51 -3.57
CA PHE A 94 21.03 6.08 -2.79
C PHE A 94 21.70 4.85 -3.42
N ALA A 95 20.93 3.80 -3.73
CA ALA A 95 21.47 2.59 -4.36
C ALA A 95 22.05 2.86 -5.75
N LEU A 96 21.42 3.73 -6.56
CA LEU A 96 21.98 4.13 -7.86
C LEU A 96 23.30 4.89 -7.70
N TYR A 97 23.38 5.81 -6.73
CA TYR A 97 24.59 6.56 -6.43
C TYR A 97 25.72 5.64 -5.93
N GLU A 98 25.44 4.79 -4.95
CA GLU A 98 26.41 3.83 -4.41
C GLU A 98 26.88 2.84 -5.47
N GLY A 99 25.95 2.32 -6.29
CA GLY A 99 26.29 1.43 -7.39
C GLY A 99 27.19 2.10 -8.44
N TYR A 100 26.93 3.37 -8.78
CA TYR A 100 27.79 4.15 -9.66
C TYR A 100 29.20 4.35 -9.07
N GLU A 101 29.29 4.70 -7.79
CA GLU A 101 30.58 4.87 -7.09
C GLU A 101 31.38 3.58 -7.04
N LYS A 102 30.73 2.44 -6.72
CA LYS A 102 31.36 1.10 -6.74
C LYS A 102 31.90 0.71 -8.11
N ILE A 103 31.19 1.04 -9.19
CA ILE A 103 31.66 0.77 -10.56
C ILE A 103 32.83 1.69 -10.92
N LYS A 104 32.75 2.96 -10.56
CA LYS A 104 33.76 3.97 -10.92
C LYS A 104 35.07 3.80 -10.16
N HIS A 105 34.99 3.42 -8.89
CA HIS A 105 36.14 3.23 -7.99
C HIS A 105 36.29 1.75 -7.61
N ALA A 106 36.10 0.86 -8.58
CA ALA A 106 36.12 -0.59 -8.36
C ALA A 106 37.43 -1.10 -7.75
N ASP A 107 38.56 -0.46 -8.10
CA ASP A 107 39.89 -0.83 -7.59
C ASP A 107 40.08 -0.49 -6.09
N ASP A 108 39.31 0.45 -5.55
CA ASP A 108 39.37 0.90 -4.15
C ASP A 108 38.35 0.18 -3.24
N HIS A 109 37.34 -0.49 -3.83
CA HIS A 109 36.21 -1.09 -3.13
C HIS A 109 36.27 -2.63 -3.08
N ALA A 110 37.46 -3.19 -2.84
CA ALA A 110 37.60 -4.63 -2.63
C ALA A 110 36.73 -5.09 -1.45
N LEU A 111 35.89 -6.11 -1.68
CA LEU A 111 35.05 -6.71 -0.65
C LEU A 111 35.94 -7.24 0.48
N THR A 112 35.89 -6.58 1.65
CA THR A 112 36.78 -6.91 2.78
C THR A 112 36.49 -8.30 3.36
N SER A 113 35.24 -8.78 3.26
CA SER A 113 34.86 -10.14 3.66
C SER A 113 33.63 -10.64 2.88
N PRO A 114 33.83 -11.20 1.66
CA PRO A 114 32.71 -11.63 0.82
C PRO A 114 31.88 -12.76 1.44
N LEU A 115 32.52 -13.64 2.20
CA LEU A 115 31.88 -14.78 2.85
C LEU A 115 30.89 -14.33 3.95
N VAL A 116 31.24 -13.26 4.68
CA VAL A 116 30.36 -12.62 5.66
C VAL A 116 29.16 -12.00 4.95
N ALA A 117 29.38 -11.24 3.87
CA ALA A 117 28.29 -10.66 3.08
C ALA A 117 27.30 -11.73 2.57
N VAL A 118 27.81 -12.84 2.03
CA VAL A 118 26.97 -13.96 1.58
C VAL A 118 26.14 -14.57 2.71
N VAL A 119 26.74 -14.82 3.88
CA VAL A 119 26.02 -15.37 5.04
C VAL A 119 24.90 -14.44 5.48
N ILE A 120 25.16 -13.12 5.56
CA ILE A 120 24.13 -12.16 5.93
C ILE A 120 23.02 -12.08 4.89
N LEU A 121 23.34 -12.08 3.59
CA LEU A 121 22.33 -12.09 2.53
C LEU A 121 21.44 -13.33 2.61
N VAL A 122 21.99 -14.51 2.88
CA VAL A 122 21.21 -15.74 3.04
C VAL A 122 20.30 -15.67 4.27
N VAL A 123 20.80 -15.16 5.40
CA VAL A 123 19.98 -14.96 6.61
C VAL A 123 18.87 -13.94 6.34
N ALA A 124 19.19 -12.83 5.67
CA ALA A 124 18.23 -11.79 5.30
C ALA A 124 17.14 -12.37 4.38
N ILE A 125 17.49 -13.15 3.36
CA ILE A 125 16.52 -13.83 2.48
C ILE A 125 15.58 -14.72 3.31
N GLY A 126 16.09 -15.47 4.28
CA GLY A 126 15.26 -16.31 5.16
C GLY A 126 14.26 -15.50 5.98
N LEU A 127 14.70 -14.40 6.59
CA LEU A 127 13.87 -13.52 7.41
C LEU A 127 12.83 -12.76 6.56
N GLU A 128 13.26 -12.24 5.42
CA GLU A 128 12.41 -11.53 4.46
C GLU A 128 11.35 -12.48 3.87
N THR A 129 11.73 -13.72 3.55
CA THR A 129 10.78 -14.74 3.07
C THR A 129 9.69 -15.02 4.11
N TYR A 130 10.02 -14.98 5.40
CA TYR A 130 9.05 -15.14 6.48
C TYR A 130 8.09 -13.93 6.56
N SER A 131 8.61 -12.70 6.47
CA SER A 131 7.77 -11.48 6.40
C SER A 131 6.82 -11.54 5.21
N PHE A 132 7.38 -11.76 4.01
CA PHE A 132 6.63 -11.87 2.77
C PHE A 132 5.54 -12.93 2.85
N THR A 133 5.85 -14.12 3.38
CA THR A 133 4.88 -15.21 3.52
C THR A 133 3.72 -14.81 4.44
N THR A 134 3.99 -14.02 5.47
CA THR A 134 2.96 -13.50 6.37
C THR A 134 2.06 -12.50 5.64
N ALA A 135 2.64 -11.49 4.99
CA ALA A 135 1.89 -10.51 4.20
C ALA A 135 1.07 -11.16 3.08
N TYR A 136 1.65 -12.16 2.39
CA TYR A 136 0.98 -12.95 1.36
C TYR A 136 -0.22 -13.72 1.90
N ARG A 137 -0.08 -14.38 3.06
CA ARG A 137 -1.16 -15.14 3.70
C ARG A 137 -2.31 -14.25 4.15
N GLU A 138 -2.02 -13.08 4.70
CA GLU A 138 -3.03 -12.08 5.08
C GLU A 138 -3.73 -11.47 3.87
N SER A 139 -3.02 -11.31 2.75
CA SER A 139 -3.56 -10.69 1.53
C SER A 139 -4.32 -11.66 0.63
N LYS A 140 -4.01 -12.96 0.67
CA LYS A 140 -4.63 -13.99 -0.19
C LYS A 140 -6.15 -14.06 -0.07
N PRO A 141 -6.77 -14.03 1.13
CA PRO A 141 -8.23 -13.99 1.27
C PRO A 141 -8.84 -12.73 0.65
N LEU A 142 -8.15 -11.59 0.73
CA LEU A 142 -8.63 -10.30 0.21
C LEU A 142 -8.49 -10.20 -1.31
N LYS A 143 -7.46 -10.83 -1.88
CA LYS A 143 -7.28 -10.95 -3.33
C LYS A 143 -8.45 -11.71 -3.97
N GLY A 144 -8.98 -12.73 -3.29
CA GLY A 144 -9.99 -13.63 -3.87
C GLY A 144 -9.49 -14.21 -5.20
N ASP A 145 -10.31 -14.11 -6.24
CA ASP A 145 -10.01 -14.60 -7.59
C ASP A 145 -9.21 -13.61 -8.45
N ALA A 146 -8.97 -12.39 -7.97
CA ALA A 146 -8.20 -11.38 -8.72
C ALA A 146 -6.75 -11.80 -8.90
N THR A 147 -6.09 -11.30 -9.95
CA THR A 147 -4.63 -11.40 -10.07
C THR A 147 -3.95 -10.51 -9.02
N TRP A 148 -2.68 -10.78 -8.68
CA TRP A 148 -1.93 -9.92 -7.75
C TRP A 148 -1.80 -8.48 -8.24
N TRP A 149 -1.64 -8.29 -9.55
CA TRP A 149 -1.61 -6.95 -10.15
C TRP A 149 -2.96 -6.23 -10.00
N GLN A 150 -4.07 -6.91 -10.25
CA GLN A 150 -5.41 -6.36 -10.01
C GLN A 150 -5.62 -6.05 -8.53
N PHE A 151 -5.14 -6.88 -7.61
CA PHE A 151 -5.24 -6.61 -6.18
C PHE A 151 -4.46 -5.37 -5.76
N ILE A 152 -3.23 -5.21 -6.24
CA ILE A 152 -2.41 -4.01 -5.96
C ILE A 152 -3.13 -2.75 -6.46
N ARG A 153 -3.69 -2.79 -7.67
CA ARG A 153 -4.32 -1.63 -8.32
C ARG A 153 -5.75 -1.33 -7.86
N ASN A 154 -6.52 -2.36 -7.49
CA ASN A 154 -7.93 -2.20 -7.12
C ASN A 154 -8.14 -2.15 -5.60
N SER A 155 -7.11 -2.43 -4.80
CA SER A 155 -7.21 -2.36 -3.35
C SER A 155 -7.35 -0.91 -2.89
N ARG A 156 -8.47 -0.62 -2.23
CA ARG A 156 -8.71 0.67 -1.58
C ARG A 156 -8.04 0.78 -0.21
N SER A 157 -7.41 -0.29 0.27
CA SER A 157 -6.48 -0.24 1.42
C SER A 157 -5.04 -0.13 0.91
N PRO A 158 -4.31 0.94 1.26
CA PRO A 158 -2.96 1.16 0.73
C PRO A 158 -1.90 0.27 1.38
N GLU A 159 -2.10 -0.18 2.62
CA GLU A 159 -1.01 -0.76 3.41
C GLU A 159 -0.58 -2.14 2.92
N LEU A 160 -1.52 -3.02 2.57
CA LEU A 160 -1.19 -4.37 2.13
C LEU A 160 -0.49 -4.40 0.75
N PRO A 161 -0.97 -3.67 -0.28
CA PRO A 161 -0.23 -3.53 -1.53
C PRO A 161 1.19 -2.96 -1.35
N VAL A 162 1.35 -1.94 -0.48
CA VAL A 162 2.66 -1.35 -0.18
C VAL A 162 3.59 -2.40 0.42
N VAL A 163 3.17 -3.09 1.49
CA VAL A 163 4.00 -4.10 2.16
C VAL A 163 4.32 -5.27 1.22
N LEU A 164 3.38 -5.73 0.40
CA LEU A 164 3.65 -6.80 -0.56
C LEU A 164 4.68 -6.40 -1.61
N LEU A 165 4.57 -5.19 -2.16
CA LEU A 165 5.52 -4.68 -3.16
C LEU A 165 6.90 -4.42 -2.54
N GLU A 166 6.93 -3.93 -1.30
CA GLU A 166 8.13 -3.77 -0.47
C GLU A 166 8.87 -5.10 -0.30
N ASP A 167 8.23 -6.08 0.35
CA ASP A 167 8.83 -7.38 0.65
C ASP A 167 9.23 -8.13 -0.63
N THR A 168 8.44 -8.01 -1.71
CA THR A 168 8.80 -8.58 -3.02
C THR A 168 10.04 -7.91 -3.59
N GLY A 169 10.11 -6.58 -3.51
CA GLY A 169 11.25 -5.79 -3.93
C GLY A 169 12.51 -6.12 -3.14
N ALA A 170 12.38 -6.26 -1.82
CA ALA A 170 13.45 -6.65 -0.92
C ALA A 170 13.99 -8.04 -1.28
N LEU A 171 13.13 -9.04 -1.48
CA LEU A 171 13.56 -10.39 -1.88
C LEU A 171 14.29 -10.41 -3.22
N ILE A 172 13.76 -9.73 -4.25
CA ILE A 172 14.42 -9.63 -5.54
C ILE A 172 15.75 -8.88 -5.39
N GLY A 173 15.76 -7.80 -4.62
CA GLY A 173 16.95 -7.01 -4.33
C GLY A 173 18.05 -7.84 -3.66
N LEU A 174 17.70 -8.67 -2.67
CA LEU A 174 18.62 -9.57 -1.99
C LEU A 174 19.19 -10.64 -2.94
N ILE A 175 18.38 -11.15 -3.87
CA ILE A 175 18.86 -12.08 -4.91
C ILE A 175 19.84 -11.37 -5.86
N LEU A 176 19.54 -10.13 -6.27
CA LEU A 176 20.44 -9.32 -7.10
C LEU A 176 21.75 -9.01 -6.38
N ALA A 177 21.70 -8.67 -5.09
CA ALA A 177 22.88 -8.45 -4.25
C ALA A 177 23.73 -9.72 -4.16
N LEU A 178 23.10 -10.87 -3.88
CA LEU A 178 23.79 -12.16 -3.78
C LEU A 178 24.45 -12.55 -5.12
N GLY A 179 23.77 -12.29 -6.24
CA GLY A 179 24.32 -12.46 -7.58
C GLY A 179 25.52 -11.56 -7.84
N GLY A 180 25.43 -10.27 -7.49
CA GLY A 180 26.52 -9.30 -7.64
C GLY A 180 27.76 -9.69 -6.83
N VAL A 181 27.58 -9.93 -5.53
CA VAL A 181 28.66 -10.39 -4.63
C VAL A 181 29.24 -11.72 -5.09
N GLY A 182 28.38 -12.68 -5.47
CA GLY A 182 28.83 -13.99 -5.95
C GLY A 182 29.67 -13.90 -7.22
N LEU A 183 29.26 -13.08 -8.20
CA LEU A 183 30.03 -12.83 -9.41
C LEU A 183 31.34 -12.11 -9.11
N THR A 184 31.35 -11.14 -8.19
CA THR A 184 32.60 -10.50 -7.76
C THR A 184 33.58 -11.51 -7.17
N VAL A 185 33.13 -12.46 -6.35
CA VAL A 185 34.00 -13.50 -5.78
C VAL A 185 34.53 -14.47 -6.84
N ILE A 186 33.70 -14.87 -7.81
CA ILE A 186 34.09 -15.84 -8.84
C ILE A 186 35.04 -15.21 -9.88
N THR A 187 34.80 -13.95 -10.22
CA THR A 187 35.52 -13.25 -11.30
C THR A 187 36.65 -12.36 -10.82
N ASP A 188 36.79 -12.19 -9.50
CA ASP A 188 37.70 -11.25 -8.83
C ASP A 188 37.54 -9.81 -9.35
N ASN A 189 36.29 -9.43 -9.66
CA ASN A 189 35.96 -8.15 -10.24
C ASN A 189 34.84 -7.44 -9.46
N ALA A 190 35.20 -6.38 -8.74
CA ALA A 190 34.31 -5.59 -7.88
C ALA A 190 33.21 -4.85 -8.65
N VAL A 191 33.32 -4.71 -9.98
CA VAL A 191 32.28 -4.09 -10.83
C VAL A 191 30.95 -4.83 -10.71
N TRP A 192 30.95 -6.16 -10.51
CA TRP A 192 29.72 -6.94 -10.42
C TRP A 192 28.88 -6.64 -9.18
N ASP A 193 29.50 -6.34 -8.04
CA ASP A 193 28.80 -5.85 -6.85
C ASP A 193 28.16 -4.47 -7.12
N GLY A 194 28.89 -3.59 -7.81
CA GLY A 194 28.36 -2.30 -8.27
C GLY A 194 27.17 -2.44 -9.23
N VAL A 195 27.24 -3.34 -10.21
CA VAL A 195 26.14 -3.64 -11.13
C VAL A 195 24.92 -4.20 -10.39
N GLY A 196 25.13 -5.10 -9.43
CA GLY A 196 24.06 -5.61 -8.56
C GLY A 196 23.39 -4.48 -7.78
N THR A 197 24.19 -3.57 -7.20
CA THR A 197 23.70 -2.40 -6.46
C THR A 197 22.89 -1.45 -7.36
N VAL A 198 23.34 -1.18 -8.60
CA VAL A 198 22.57 -0.39 -9.58
C VAL A 198 21.25 -1.07 -9.95
N ALA A 199 21.26 -2.39 -10.15
CA ALA A 199 20.04 -3.15 -10.48
C ALA A 199 19.00 -3.05 -9.35
N ILE A 200 19.43 -3.09 -8.09
CA ILE A 200 18.58 -2.84 -6.91
C ILE A 200 18.02 -1.41 -6.95
N GLY A 201 18.86 -0.41 -7.24
CA GLY A 201 18.43 0.98 -7.35
C GLY A 201 17.35 1.20 -8.43
N VAL A 202 17.47 0.54 -9.57
CA VAL A 202 16.45 0.56 -10.64
C VAL A 202 15.17 -0.14 -10.18
N LEU A 203 15.27 -1.31 -9.55
CA LEU A 203 14.12 -2.04 -9.00
C LEU A 203 13.33 -1.19 -8.01
N LEU A 204 14.02 -0.56 -7.05
CA LEU A 204 13.39 0.33 -6.07
C LEU A 204 12.72 1.52 -6.75
N GLY A 205 13.34 2.08 -7.79
CA GLY A 205 12.75 3.17 -8.58
C GLY A 205 11.46 2.76 -9.29
N ILE A 206 11.41 1.54 -9.85
CA ILE A 206 10.20 0.99 -10.47
C ILE A 206 9.09 0.83 -9.41
N ILE A 207 9.42 0.25 -8.25
CA ILE A 207 8.46 0.06 -7.15
C ILE A 207 7.96 1.42 -6.65
N ALA A 208 8.86 2.40 -6.46
CA ALA A 208 8.50 3.76 -6.09
C ALA A 208 7.49 4.36 -7.06
N ILE A 209 7.73 4.27 -8.37
CA ILE A 209 6.83 4.80 -9.40
C ILE A 209 5.45 4.13 -9.32
N VAL A 210 5.41 2.80 -9.23
CA VAL A 210 4.14 2.05 -9.12
C VAL A 210 3.37 2.52 -7.89
N LEU A 211 4.01 2.52 -6.71
CA LEU A 211 3.37 2.95 -5.46
C LEU A 211 2.92 4.41 -5.50
N ILE A 212 3.74 5.33 -6.02
CA ILE A 212 3.39 6.75 -6.13
C ILE A 212 2.15 6.93 -7.00
N VAL A 213 2.06 6.23 -8.15
CA VAL A 213 0.91 6.34 -9.06
C VAL A 213 -0.36 5.84 -8.39
N GLU A 214 -0.32 4.66 -7.76
CA GLU A 214 -1.48 4.07 -7.09
C GLU A 214 -1.92 4.89 -5.88
N MET A 215 -0.98 5.29 -5.01
CA MET A 215 -1.28 6.08 -3.82
C MET A 215 -1.81 7.48 -4.17
N LYS A 216 -1.30 8.09 -5.25
CA LYS A 216 -1.81 9.38 -5.75
C LYS A 216 -3.27 9.25 -6.17
N SER A 217 -3.62 8.18 -6.88
CA SER A 217 -5.00 7.94 -7.34
C SER A 217 -5.97 7.86 -6.15
N LEU A 218 -5.63 7.07 -5.12
CA LEU A 218 -6.39 6.96 -3.87
C LEU A 218 -6.51 8.30 -3.13
N LEU A 219 -5.46 9.12 -3.15
CA LEU A 219 -5.47 10.44 -2.50
C LEU A 219 -6.38 11.45 -3.21
N ILE A 220 -6.41 11.42 -4.54
CA ILE A 220 -7.34 12.22 -5.36
C ILE A 220 -8.78 11.78 -5.06
N GLY A 221 -8.98 10.47 -4.88
CA GLY A 221 -10.20 9.86 -4.40
C GLY A 221 -10.87 9.07 -5.52
N GLU A 222 -10.67 7.76 -5.48
CA GLU A 222 -11.24 6.80 -6.42
C GLU A 222 -12.69 6.46 -6.09
N GLY A 223 -13.47 6.10 -7.10
CA GLY A 223 -14.85 5.66 -6.94
C GLY A 223 -14.97 4.21 -6.45
N ALA A 224 -16.22 3.81 -6.27
CA ALA A 224 -16.62 2.42 -6.10
C ALA A 224 -16.03 1.54 -7.21
N THR A 225 -15.76 0.28 -6.89
CA THR A 225 -15.44 -0.73 -7.91
C THR A 225 -16.68 -1.07 -8.74
N ASP A 226 -16.52 -1.65 -9.93
CA ASP A 226 -17.65 -2.04 -10.80
C ASP A 226 -18.67 -2.95 -10.08
N GLN A 227 -18.17 -3.84 -9.20
CA GLN A 227 -19.00 -4.72 -8.38
C GLN A 227 -19.80 -3.95 -7.33
N GLU A 228 -19.17 -2.99 -6.66
CA GLU A 228 -19.83 -2.11 -5.69
C GLU A 228 -20.82 -1.17 -6.36
N GLU A 229 -20.47 -0.60 -7.51
CA GLU A 229 -21.36 0.25 -8.29
C GLU A 229 -22.61 -0.51 -8.73
N THR A 230 -22.44 -1.72 -9.27
CA THR A 230 -23.55 -2.60 -9.66
C THR A 230 -24.43 -2.96 -8.45
N ALA A 231 -23.82 -3.25 -7.30
CA ALA A 231 -24.54 -3.54 -6.07
C ALA A 231 -25.32 -2.31 -5.55
N ILE A 232 -24.75 -1.11 -5.63
CA ILE A 232 -25.39 0.15 -5.23
C ILE A 232 -26.58 0.43 -6.16
N VAL A 233 -26.40 0.35 -7.47
CA VAL A 233 -27.48 0.57 -8.45
C VAL A 233 -28.59 -0.46 -8.24
N GLY A 234 -28.26 -1.74 -8.12
CA GLY A 234 -29.25 -2.79 -7.85
C GLY A 234 -30.00 -2.58 -6.53
N ALA A 235 -29.33 -2.10 -5.48
CA ALA A 235 -29.95 -1.79 -4.19
C ALA A 235 -30.91 -0.58 -4.29
N LEU A 236 -30.53 0.45 -5.05
CA LEU A 236 -31.34 1.64 -5.30
C LEU A 236 -32.60 1.31 -6.12
N GLU A 237 -32.45 0.57 -7.22
CA GLU A 237 -33.57 0.25 -8.13
C GLU A 237 -34.51 -0.82 -7.55
N ALA A 238 -34.06 -1.59 -6.56
CA ALA A 238 -34.91 -2.50 -5.80
C ALA A 238 -35.69 -1.80 -4.66
N ALA A 239 -35.44 -0.51 -4.40
CA ALA A 239 -36.12 0.23 -3.34
C ALA A 239 -37.54 0.64 -3.78
N PRO A 240 -38.59 0.37 -2.98
CA PRO A 240 -39.94 0.84 -3.28
C PRO A 240 -39.98 2.36 -3.44
N GLY A 241 -40.60 2.84 -4.51
CA GLY A 241 -40.69 4.28 -4.79
C GLY A 241 -39.50 4.89 -5.53
N VAL A 242 -38.51 4.08 -5.92
CA VAL A 242 -37.43 4.47 -6.85
C VAL A 242 -37.67 3.82 -8.20
N ASP A 243 -37.87 4.64 -9.24
CA ASP A 243 -38.11 4.14 -10.60
C ASP A 243 -36.80 3.71 -11.28
N ARG A 244 -35.73 4.50 -11.12
CA ARG A 244 -34.37 4.18 -11.55
C ARG A 244 -33.32 5.13 -10.97
N VAL A 245 -32.04 4.78 -11.15
CA VAL A 245 -30.92 5.69 -10.91
C VAL A 245 -30.70 6.59 -12.14
N ILE A 246 -30.74 7.91 -11.95
CA ILE A 246 -30.47 8.90 -13.02
C ILE A 246 -28.96 9.08 -13.19
N HIS A 247 -28.25 9.24 -12.07
CA HIS A 247 -26.81 9.44 -12.06
C HIS A 247 -26.22 9.06 -10.69
N LEU A 248 -25.06 8.42 -10.68
CA LEU A 248 -24.36 7.98 -9.50
C LEU A 248 -22.92 8.50 -9.54
N LYS A 249 -22.48 9.13 -8.45
CA LYS A 249 -21.06 9.43 -8.19
C LYS A 249 -20.69 8.83 -6.86
N SER A 250 -19.49 8.26 -6.80
CA SER A 250 -18.96 7.70 -5.57
C SER A 250 -17.49 8.09 -5.40
N GLN A 251 -17.04 8.15 -4.15
CA GLN A 251 -15.66 8.44 -3.82
C GLN A 251 -15.28 7.85 -2.46
N TYR A 252 -14.16 7.16 -2.40
CA TYR A 252 -13.57 6.72 -1.15
C TYR A 252 -12.98 7.92 -0.38
N LEU A 253 -13.46 8.11 0.86
CA LEU A 253 -12.97 9.10 1.82
C LEU A 253 -11.89 8.50 2.76
N GLY A 254 -11.77 7.18 2.75
CA GLY A 254 -10.74 6.37 3.38
C GLY A 254 -10.99 4.90 3.03
N PRO A 255 -10.11 3.97 3.41
CA PRO A 255 -10.24 2.57 2.99
C PRO A 255 -11.55 1.87 3.40
N ASP A 256 -12.18 2.37 4.47
CA ASP A 256 -13.38 1.78 5.07
C ASP A 256 -14.61 2.71 4.94
N GLU A 257 -14.52 3.75 4.11
CA GLU A 257 -15.56 4.77 3.99
C GLU A 257 -15.70 5.26 2.54
N LEU A 258 -16.82 4.88 1.94
CA LEU A 258 -17.29 5.26 0.62
C LEU A 258 -18.39 6.32 0.76
N LEU A 259 -18.22 7.43 0.05
CA LEU A 259 -19.27 8.41 -0.21
C LEU A 259 -20.04 7.99 -1.45
N VAL A 260 -21.37 7.98 -1.34
CA VAL A 260 -22.31 7.70 -2.43
C VAL A 260 -23.20 8.93 -2.60
N ALA A 261 -23.14 9.56 -3.76
CA ALA A 261 -24.01 10.65 -4.16
C ALA A 261 -24.79 10.22 -5.40
N ALA A 262 -26.09 9.98 -5.24
CA ALA A 262 -26.93 9.48 -6.30
C ALA A 262 -28.13 10.39 -6.52
N LYS A 263 -28.52 10.54 -7.78
CA LYS A 263 -29.75 11.16 -8.21
C LYS A 263 -30.71 10.07 -8.63
N ILE A 264 -31.87 10.00 -7.98
CA ILE A 264 -32.85 8.91 -8.14
C ILE A 264 -34.16 9.46 -8.70
N ALA A 265 -34.74 8.73 -9.65
CA ALA A 265 -36.04 9.04 -10.21
C ALA A 265 -37.13 8.56 -9.26
N ILE A 266 -38.02 9.47 -8.86
CA ILE A 266 -39.18 9.17 -8.02
C ILE A 266 -40.47 9.39 -8.84
N PRO A 267 -41.54 8.61 -8.62
CA PRO A 267 -42.82 8.81 -9.28
C PRO A 267 -43.34 10.24 -9.13
N SER A 268 -43.84 10.82 -10.24
CA SER A 268 -44.30 12.22 -10.30
C SER A 268 -45.49 12.54 -9.39
N GLY A 269 -46.22 11.53 -8.93
CA GLY A 269 -47.33 11.66 -7.99
C GLY A 269 -46.96 11.46 -6.52
N ALA A 270 -45.67 11.24 -6.19
CA ALA A 270 -45.24 10.99 -4.82
C ALA A 270 -45.33 12.25 -3.96
N ASP A 271 -45.89 12.13 -2.76
CA ASP A 271 -45.86 13.18 -1.76
C ASP A 271 -44.54 13.21 -0.97
N ALA A 272 -44.35 14.22 -0.12
CA ALA A 272 -43.11 14.39 0.64
C ALA A 272 -42.83 13.23 1.62
N LEU A 273 -43.85 12.58 2.17
CA LEU A 273 -43.69 11.45 3.09
C LEU A 273 -43.26 10.19 2.32
N GLN A 274 -43.83 9.97 1.14
CA GLN A 274 -43.45 8.88 0.25
C GLN A 274 -42.01 9.05 -0.25
N ILE A 275 -41.61 10.27 -0.63
CA ILE A 275 -40.23 10.57 -1.03
C ILE A 275 -39.26 10.29 0.13
N ALA A 276 -39.56 10.77 1.34
CA ALA A 276 -38.71 10.55 2.51
C ALA A 276 -38.57 9.05 2.83
N GLY A 277 -39.67 8.30 2.81
CA GLY A 277 -39.64 6.85 3.03
C GLY A 277 -38.84 6.11 1.97
N ALA A 278 -38.96 6.48 0.69
CA ALA A 278 -38.18 5.89 -0.40
C ALA A 278 -36.67 6.15 -0.22
N ILE A 279 -36.29 7.35 0.22
CA ILE A 279 -34.89 7.70 0.51
C ILE A 279 -34.35 6.87 1.67
N ASP A 280 -35.07 6.80 2.80
CA ASP A 280 -34.65 6.04 3.98
C ASP A 280 -34.47 4.53 3.65
N ASP A 281 -35.41 3.96 2.90
CA ASP A 281 -35.34 2.57 2.44
C ASP A 281 -34.16 2.33 1.49
N ALA A 282 -33.94 3.25 0.55
CA ALA A 282 -32.82 3.19 -0.40
C ALA A 282 -31.47 3.28 0.32
N GLU A 283 -31.31 4.18 1.28
CA GLU A 283 -30.10 4.29 2.10
C GLU A 283 -29.83 3.01 2.89
N SER A 284 -30.85 2.44 3.54
CA SER A 284 -30.74 1.20 4.29
C SER A 284 -30.28 0.03 3.41
N ARG A 285 -30.83 -0.07 2.20
CA ARG A 285 -30.46 -1.10 1.20
C ARG A 285 -29.04 -0.93 0.70
N ILE A 286 -28.60 0.30 0.42
CA ILE A 286 -27.21 0.58 0.03
C ILE A 286 -26.26 0.13 1.14
N ARG A 287 -26.53 0.46 2.41
CA ARG A 287 -25.68 0.07 3.54
C ARG A 287 -25.61 -1.45 3.73
N ALA A 288 -26.70 -2.16 3.45
CA ALA A 288 -26.73 -3.62 3.50
C ALA A 288 -25.95 -4.26 2.35
N ALA A 289 -26.03 -3.70 1.14
CA ALA A 289 -25.35 -4.21 -0.05
C ALA A 289 -23.85 -3.89 -0.06
N VAL A 290 -23.49 -2.68 0.36
CA VAL A 290 -22.11 -2.17 0.41
C VAL A 290 -21.86 -1.52 1.77
N PRO A 291 -21.37 -2.29 2.77
CA PRO A 291 -21.15 -1.80 4.14
C PRO A 291 -20.21 -0.58 4.24
N GLN A 292 -19.34 -0.39 3.26
CA GLN A 292 -18.42 0.75 3.17
C GLN A 292 -19.16 2.05 2.82
N ALA A 293 -20.38 2.02 2.26
CA ALA A 293 -21.16 3.20 1.92
C ALA A 293 -21.70 3.90 3.19
N ARG A 294 -20.82 4.62 3.89
CA ARG A 294 -21.14 5.25 5.19
C ARG A 294 -21.74 6.63 5.03
N VAL A 295 -21.33 7.37 4.00
CA VAL A 295 -21.84 8.70 3.67
C VAL A 295 -22.70 8.59 2.41
N ILE A 296 -24.00 8.85 2.53
CA ILE A 296 -24.95 8.70 1.42
C ILE A 296 -25.71 10.02 1.25
N TYR A 297 -25.81 10.49 0.02
CA TYR A 297 -26.64 11.63 -0.38
C TYR A 297 -27.50 11.20 -1.56
N LEU A 298 -28.81 11.16 -1.35
CA LEU A 298 -29.79 10.84 -2.39
C LEU A 298 -30.56 12.11 -2.76
N GLU A 299 -30.47 12.52 -4.03
CA GLU A 299 -31.24 13.62 -4.59
C GLU A 299 -32.44 13.05 -5.36
N PRO A 300 -33.69 13.25 -4.88
CA PRO A 300 -34.88 12.86 -5.65
C PRO A 300 -35.11 13.84 -6.80
N ASP A 301 -35.46 13.33 -7.97
CA ASP A 301 -35.96 14.14 -9.11
C ASP A 301 -37.02 13.37 -9.88
N ILE A 302 -37.77 14.09 -10.70
CA ILE A 302 -38.75 13.51 -11.59
C ILE A 302 -38.03 13.06 -12.86
N ASP A 303 -38.38 11.89 -13.37
CA ASP A 303 -37.86 11.46 -14.66
C ASP A 303 -38.38 12.37 -15.79
N ARG A 304 -37.46 13.07 -16.45
CA ARG A 304 -37.74 13.98 -17.58
C ARG A 304 -37.38 13.38 -18.94
N ARG A 305 -37.02 12.10 -19.02
CA ARG A 305 -36.89 11.43 -20.32
C ARG A 305 -38.29 11.13 -20.86
N GLY A 306 -38.89 12.15 -21.46
CA GLY A 306 -39.85 12.04 -22.56
C GLY A 306 -39.14 12.29 -23.88
#